data_AF-A0A9E0H6F1-F1
#
_entry.id   AF-A0A9E0H6F1-F1
#
_cell.length_a   1.000
_cell.length_b   1.000
_cell.length_c   1.000
_cell.angle_alpha   90.00
_cell.angle_beta   90.00
_cell.angle_gamma   90.00
#
_symmetry.space_group_name_H-M   'P 1'
#
loop_
_entity.id
_entity.type
_entity.pdbx_description
1 polymer ?
#
loop_
_entity_poly.entity_id
_entity_poly.type
_entity_poly.pdbx_seq_one_letter_code
_entity_poly.pdbx_strand_id
1 'polypeptide(L)'
;MPPDEDAPRARLLGDPAGRLLAHRVGDRIDLRDATTLAVEAEVGIDGDADGTDLALIGDPAHLLLAARHDGATKLHLIDPRGPSELAQTTLRGAMQLAAAVGHHAWLTGPSGTGLIDVDRRDLTLSPLPLRTPPQAVGTFAGARFVASTAGVIEEWDPIQRIPVRRFRLGRPTVARFVGGNERQVWLVASTEPERIEVIPLVNQGQPTKLELPEPVIAVVPHPSGDALIAIADSGAAWVVDLTGRTPLAAVPDVAIDDAAWLGDGALAIAVRGGGVERVALAGRGRAERPVERPSSARRPAPTVRARVEANPAWRDALVDWYRGGATDRPPLPDAGPLPEVAARLELGDELTPALALLYAAYLDGHDGVSAAALARLLDGGWAEALGQGELAASGAARWRRAKVGLTAPVRAALDEAEPRLGALVASDAAPPPGRVAVIATGEDLPALAAWLAPQYGPLLVANPRGAAHLGRFAVEARLRGAAPLLVAPTEAPLPNPAVVVVADEAAARALGIPVIGTWP
;
A
#
# COMPACT_ATOMS: atom_id res chain seq x y z
N MET A 1 -1.46 -36.69 12.84
CA MET A 1 -1.53 -35.86 14.05
C MET A 1 -1.96 -34.49 13.57
N PRO A 2 -3.10 -33.94 14.05
CA PRO A 2 -3.39 -32.53 13.78
C PRO A 2 -2.18 -31.71 14.26
N PRO A 3 -1.77 -30.65 13.53
CA PRO A 3 -0.77 -29.73 14.06
C PRO A 3 -1.20 -29.32 15.46
N ASP A 4 -0.26 -29.31 16.39
CA ASP A 4 -0.49 -28.95 17.79
C ASP A 4 -1.31 -27.65 17.83
N GLU A 5 -2.59 -27.74 18.22
CA GLU A 5 -3.55 -26.62 18.11
C GLU A 5 -3.13 -25.42 18.97
N ASP A 6 -2.19 -25.64 19.90
CA ASP A 6 -1.64 -24.66 20.82
C ASP A 6 -0.27 -24.10 20.40
N ALA A 7 0.24 -24.42 19.20
CA ALA A 7 1.47 -23.79 18.71
C ALA A 7 1.31 -22.24 18.77
N PRO A 8 2.19 -21.52 19.50
CA PRO A 8 2.00 -20.11 19.77
C PRO A 8 1.96 -19.35 18.45
N ARG A 9 0.78 -18.80 18.15
CA ARG A 9 0.55 -17.92 17.00
C ARG A 9 1.32 -16.63 17.17
N ALA A 10 1.63 -15.98 16.05
CA ALA A 10 2.35 -14.72 16.04
C ALA A 10 1.73 -13.74 17.04
N ARG A 11 2.49 -13.42 18.08
CA ARG A 11 2.20 -12.45 19.12
C ARG A 11 2.68 -11.07 18.72
N LEU A 12 3.64 -10.96 17.81
CA LEU A 12 4.22 -9.70 17.35
C LEU A 12 4.22 -9.65 15.82
N LEU A 13 3.56 -8.65 15.26
CA LEU A 13 3.45 -8.43 13.82
C LEU A 13 3.99 -7.05 13.48
N GLY A 14 4.71 -6.94 12.36
CA GLY A 14 5.09 -5.66 11.76
C GLY A 14 4.35 -5.43 10.46
N ASP A 15 3.95 -4.19 10.20
CA ASP A 15 3.37 -3.85 8.91
C ASP A 15 4.44 -3.92 7.81
N PRO A 16 4.06 -4.10 6.53
CA PRO A 16 5.03 -4.21 5.44
C PRO A 16 5.93 -2.97 5.27
N ALA A 17 5.52 -1.81 5.78
CA ALA A 17 6.33 -0.59 5.75
C ALA A 17 7.24 -0.43 6.99
N GLY A 18 7.09 -1.30 8.00
CA GLY A 18 7.84 -1.31 9.24
C GLY A 18 7.69 -0.04 10.08
N ARG A 19 6.50 0.57 10.04
CA ARG A 19 6.09 1.76 10.79
C ARG A 19 5.17 1.43 11.96
N LEU A 20 4.44 0.32 11.90
CA LEU A 20 3.49 -0.09 12.93
C LEU A 20 3.78 -1.52 13.37
N LEU A 21 3.67 -1.75 14.69
CA LEU A 21 3.68 -3.07 15.28
C LEU A 21 2.34 -3.37 15.94
N ALA A 22 1.90 -4.62 15.86
CA ALA A 22 0.79 -5.14 16.65
C ALA A 22 1.33 -6.23 17.57
N HIS A 23 1.18 -6.05 18.89
CA HIS A 23 1.67 -6.95 19.91
C HIS A 23 0.53 -7.46 20.79
N ARG A 24 0.25 -8.77 20.75
CA ARG A 24 -0.76 -9.41 21.59
C ARG A 24 -0.24 -9.58 23.01
N VAL A 25 -0.91 -8.95 23.97
CA VAL A 25 -0.62 -9.03 25.40
C VAL A 25 -1.87 -9.55 26.12
N GLY A 26 -1.90 -10.86 26.41
CA GLY A 26 -3.06 -11.49 27.05
C GLY A 26 -4.33 -11.37 26.21
N ASP A 27 -5.29 -10.60 26.73
CA ASP A 27 -6.62 -10.33 26.18
C ASP A 27 -6.70 -9.01 25.39
N ARG A 28 -5.56 -8.37 25.09
CA ARG A 28 -5.51 -7.17 24.25
C ARG A 28 -4.38 -7.21 23.22
N ILE A 29 -4.41 -6.23 22.33
CA ILE A 29 -3.42 -5.98 21.30
C ILE A 29 -2.92 -4.55 21.47
N ASP A 30 -1.64 -4.41 21.78
CA ASP A 30 -0.96 -3.12 21.80
C ASP A 30 -0.54 -2.78 20.35
N LEU A 31 -1.05 -1.69 19.82
CA LEU A 31 -0.55 -1.08 18.58
C LEU A 31 0.57 -0.11 18.94
N ARG A 32 1.76 -0.31 18.38
CA ARG A 32 2.97 0.42 18.74
C ARG A 32 3.62 1.10 17.54
N ASP A 33 4.15 2.29 17.76
CA ASP A 33 5.03 2.92 16.77
C ASP A 33 6.31 2.08 16.65
N ALA A 34 6.64 1.65 15.43
CA ALA A 34 7.77 0.76 15.20
C ALA A 34 9.13 1.42 15.46
N THR A 35 9.19 2.75 15.54
CA THR A 35 10.43 3.50 15.78
C THR A 35 10.76 3.54 17.27
N THR A 36 9.78 3.95 18.08
CA THR A 36 9.89 4.23 19.51
C THR A 36 9.45 3.07 20.39
N LEU A 37 8.73 2.10 19.83
CA LEU A 37 8.03 1.00 20.52
C LEU A 37 6.98 1.45 21.54
N ALA A 38 6.64 2.74 21.54
CA ALA A 38 5.59 3.29 22.38
C ALA A 38 4.22 2.76 21.93
N VAL A 39 3.35 2.45 22.90
CA VAL A 39 1.96 2.05 22.63
C VAL A 39 1.18 3.29 22.22
N GLU A 40 0.64 3.27 21.01
CA GLU A 40 -0.20 4.34 20.45
C GLU A 40 -1.70 4.05 20.65
N ALA A 41 -2.09 2.77 20.65
CA ALA A 41 -3.47 2.35 20.85
C ALA A 41 -3.54 0.93 21.44
N GLU A 42 -4.68 0.61 22.06
CA GLU A 42 -5.00 -0.72 22.56
C GLU A 42 -6.31 -1.21 21.92
N VAL A 43 -6.34 -2.48 21.52
CA VAL A 43 -7.52 -3.15 20.97
C VAL A 43 -7.83 -4.38 21.83
N GLY A 44 -9.05 -4.46 22.38
CA GLY A 44 -9.49 -5.63 23.14
C GLY A 44 -9.72 -6.85 22.24
N ILE A 45 -9.45 -8.04 22.78
CA ILE A 45 -9.77 -9.33 22.16
C ILE A 45 -11.05 -9.88 22.80
N ASP A 46 -11.89 -10.51 21.99
CA ASP A 46 -13.07 -11.24 22.48
C ASP A 46 -12.61 -12.41 23.38
N GLY A 47 -12.84 -12.30 24.69
CA GLY A 47 -12.44 -13.31 25.67
C GLY A 47 -13.18 -14.64 25.54
N ASP A 48 -14.29 -14.66 24.81
CA ASP A 48 -15.08 -15.87 24.53
C ASP A 48 -14.64 -16.56 23.22
N ALA A 49 -13.60 -16.07 22.55
CA ALA A 49 -13.04 -16.70 21.35
C ALA A 49 -12.09 -17.86 21.71
N ASP A 50 -12.28 -19.02 21.09
CA ASP A 50 -11.39 -20.19 21.21
C ASP A 50 -9.98 -19.90 20.69
N GLY A 51 -9.85 -18.92 19.79
CA GLY A 51 -8.54 -18.41 19.38
C GLY A 51 -8.65 -17.18 18.52
N THR A 52 -7.61 -16.35 18.55
CA THR A 52 -7.52 -15.12 17.77
C THR A 52 -6.28 -15.16 16.88
N ASP A 53 -6.46 -14.87 15.60
CA ASP A 53 -5.38 -14.60 14.66
C ASP A 53 -5.35 -13.11 14.28
N LEU A 54 -4.16 -12.62 13.94
CA LEU A 54 -3.91 -11.22 13.62
C LEU A 54 -3.12 -11.10 12.31
N ALA A 55 -3.37 -10.03 11.56
CA ALA A 55 -2.49 -9.55 10.49
C ALA A 55 -2.50 -8.03 10.40
N LEU A 56 -1.36 -7.46 10.03
CA LEU A 56 -1.27 -6.10 9.52
C LEU A 56 -1.31 -6.16 7.99
N ILE A 57 -2.32 -5.54 7.38
CA ILE A 57 -2.70 -5.73 5.98
C ILE A 57 -3.06 -4.40 5.31
N GLY A 58 -2.72 -4.23 4.03
CA GLY A 58 -3.00 -3.02 3.24
C GLY A 58 -1.91 -1.94 3.28
N ASP A 59 -2.14 -0.87 2.50
CA ASP A 59 -1.37 0.40 2.53
C ASP A 59 -2.36 1.58 2.37
N PRO A 60 -2.75 2.30 3.45
CA PRO A 60 -2.20 2.19 4.81
C PRO A 60 -2.51 0.85 5.48
N ALA A 61 -1.66 0.44 6.43
CA ALA A 61 -1.86 -0.79 7.17
C ALA A 61 -3.10 -0.71 8.06
N HIS A 62 -3.89 -1.79 8.06
CA HIS A 62 -5.04 -2.04 8.91
C HIS A 62 -4.76 -3.28 9.77
N LEU A 63 -5.35 -3.31 10.96
CA LEU A 63 -5.33 -4.51 11.80
C LEU A 63 -6.53 -5.40 11.40
N LEU A 64 -6.26 -6.57 10.84
CA LEU A 64 -7.26 -7.61 10.64
C LEU A 64 -7.19 -8.59 11.81
N LEU A 65 -8.29 -8.70 12.55
CA LEU A 65 -8.45 -9.61 13.68
C LEU A 65 -9.46 -10.69 13.29
N ALA A 66 -9.09 -11.97 13.43
CA ALA A 66 -9.96 -13.11 13.23
C ALA A 66 -10.19 -13.86 14.55
N ALA A 67 -11.33 -13.60 15.20
CA ALA A 67 -11.75 -14.26 16.42
C ALA A 67 -12.57 -15.50 16.07
N ARG A 68 -12.07 -16.68 16.44
CA ARG A 68 -12.67 -17.98 16.14
C ARG A 68 -13.48 -18.45 17.34
N HIS A 69 -14.69 -18.90 17.08
CA HIS A 69 -15.59 -19.51 18.04
C HIS A 69 -16.03 -20.87 17.51
N ASP A 70 -16.70 -21.67 18.36
CA ASP A 70 -17.30 -22.93 17.93
C ASP A 70 -18.24 -22.72 16.74
N GLY A 71 -17.83 -23.24 15.58
CA GLY A 71 -18.58 -23.15 14.33
C GLY A 71 -18.61 -21.79 13.63
N ALA A 72 -17.87 -20.76 14.08
CA ALA A 72 -17.86 -19.43 13.44
C ALA A 72 -16.53 -18.68 13.56
N THR A 73 -16.30 -17.71 12.68
CA THR A 73 -15.16 -16.78 12.79
C THR A 73 -15.64 -15.36 12.57
N LYS A 74 -15.47 -14.48 13.55
CA LYS A 74 -15.70 -13.05 13.41
C LYS A 74 -14.42 -12.39 12.90
N LEU A 75 -14.54 -11.65 11.80
CA LEU A 75 -13.47 -10.82 11.27
C LEU A 75 -13.76 -9.36 11.58
N HIS A 76 -12.75 -8.67 12.09
CA HIS A 76 -12.77 -7.24 12.35
C HIS A 76 -11.61 -6.58 11.60
N LEU A 77 -11.90 -5.55 10.81
CA LEU A 77 -10.89 -4.71 10.18
C LEU A 77 -10.86 -3.38 10.90
N ILE A 78 -9.72 -3.02 11.48
CA ILE A 78 -9.58 -1.89 12.38
C ILE A 78 -8.56 -0.90 11.82
N ASP A 79 -8.87 0.40 11.86
CA ASP A 79 -7.89 1.44 11.59
C ASP A 79 -6.96 1.59 12.81
N PRO A 80 -5.64 1.37 12.66
CA PRO A 80 -4.74 1.49 13.80
C PRO A 80 -4.55 2.94 14.28
N ARG A 81 -4.92 3.95 13.48
CA ARG A 81 -4.70 5.38 13.80
C ARG A 81 -5.88 6.07 14.47
N GLY A 82 -7.03 5.42 14.48
CA GLY A 82 -8.23 5.86 15.17
C GLY A 82 -9.04 4.63 15.48
N PRO A 83 -9.52 4.42 16.73
CA PRO A 83 -10.10 3.16 17.18
C PRO A 83 -11.51 2.90 16.59
N SER A 84 -11.67 3.08 15.29
CA SER A 84 -12.85 2.77 14.53
C SER A 84 -12.66 1.45 13.82
N GLU A 85 -13.54 0.51 14.12
CA GLU A 85 -13.81 -0.62 13.26
C GLU A 85 -14.27 -0.11 11.89
N LEU A 86 -13.53 -0.48 10.85
CA LEU A 86 -13.81 -0.11 9.47
C LEU A 86 -14.84 -1.06 8.84
N ALA A 87 -14.74 -2.34 9.16
CA ALA A 87 -15.65 -3.38 8.68
C ALA A 87 -15.65 -4.59 9.61
N GLN A 88 -16.78 -5.31 9.64
CA GLN A 88 -16.94 -6.57 10.35
C GLN A 88 -17.71 -7.57 9.49
N THR A 89 -17.38 -8.86 9.63
CA THR A 89 -18.19 -9.95 9.07
C THR A 89 -18.08 -11.21 9.93
N THR A 90 -19.05 -12.11 9.81
CA THR A 90 -19.02 -13.42 10.46
C THR A 90 -19.02 -14.51 9.41
N LEU A 91 -17.97 -15.33 9.40
CA LEU A 91 -17.82 -16.49 8.54
C LEU A 91 -18.40 -17.72 9.23
N ARG A 92 -18.99 -18.62 8.42
CA ARG A 92 -19.42 -19.94 8.89
C ARG A 92 -18.19 -20.85 9.00
N GLY A 93 -18.05 -21.48 10.17
CA GLY A 93 -16.92 -22.34 10.52
C GLY A 93 -15.78 -21.59 11.23
N ALA A 94 -15.02 -22.34 12.02
CA ALA A 94 -13.77 -21.87 12.62
C ALA A 94 -12.67 -21.85 11.54
N MET A 95 -12.30 -20.67 11.07
CA MET A 95 -11.29 -20.42 10.04
C MET A 95 -10.10 -19.70 10.66
N GLN A 96 -8.91 -20.21 10.41
CA GLN A 96 -7.64 -19.60 10.77
C GLN A 96 -7.16 -18.67 9.67
N LEU A 97 -6.61 -17.52 10.07
CA LEU A 97 -5.83 -16.66 9.17
C LEU A 97 -4.44 -17.28 8.96
N ALA A 98 -4.18 -17.75 7.74
CA ALA A 98 -2.96 -18.46 7.39
C ALA A 98 -1.82 -17.51 6.96
N ALA A 99 -2.16 -16.46 6.20
CA ALA A 99 -1.20 -15.45 5.74
C ALA A 99 -1.92 -14.16 5.29
N ALA A 100 -1.20 -13.05 5.21
CA ALA A 100 -1.67 -11.81 4.60
C ALA A 100 -0.62 -11.27 3.63
N VAL A 101 -1.07 -10.75 2.47
CA VAL A 101 -0.19 -10.14 1.48
C VAL A 101 -0.91 -8.99 0.76
N GLY A 102 -0.29 -7.82 0.70
CA GLY A 102 -0.92 -6.63 0.14
C GLY A 102 -2.25 -6.34 0.84
N HIS A 103 -3.35 -6.35 0.10
CA HIS A 103 -4.72 -6.13 0.60
C HIS A 103 -5.52 -7.45 0.76
N HIS A 104 -4.86 -8.60 0.69
CA HIS A 104 -5.53 -9.90 0.74
C HIS A 104 -5.08 -10.71 1.96
N ALA A 105 -6.04 -11.36 2.60
CA ALA A 105 -5.83 -12.30 3.70
C ALA A 105 -6.31 -13.69 3.29
N TRP A 106 -5.50 -14.70 3.55
CA TRP A 106 -5.83 -16.09 3.28
C TRP A 106 -6.37 -16.76 4.53
N LEU A 107 -7.59 -17.28 4.46
CA LEU A 107 -8.23 -18.03 5.54
C LEU A 107 -8.40 -19.50 5.19
N THR A 108 -8.16 -20.38 6.15
CA THR A 108 -8.30 -21.82 6.00
C THR A 108 -8.97 -22.44 7.23
N GLY A 109 -9.83 -23.43 7.04
CA GLY A 109 -10.49 -24.13 8.13
C GLY A 109 -11.23 -25.39 7.63
N PRO A 110 -11.92 -26.11 8.53
CA PRO A 110 -12.66 -27.32 8.17
C PRO A 110 -13.73 -27.10 7.09
N SER A 111 -14.33 -25.90 7.07
CA SER A 111 -15.36 -25.53 6.10
C SER A 111 -14.83 -25.12 4.73
N GLY A 112 -13.51 -24.99 4.56
CA GLY A 112 -12.89 -24.67 3.27
C GLY A 112 -11.74 -23.69 3.37
N THR A 113 -11.45 -23.04 2.25
CA THR A 113 -10.34 -22.08 2.13
C THR A 113 -10.77 -20.94 1.22
N GLY A 114 -10.41 -19.71 1.59
CA GLY A 114 -10.83 -18.53 0.86
C GLY A 114 -9.94 -17.32 1.13
N LEU A 115 -10.16 -16.26 0.37
CA LEU A 115 -9.50 -14.97 0.51
C LEU A 115 -10.48 -13.90 0.97
N ILE A 116 -9.98 -12.99 1.80
CA ILE A 116 -10.64 -11.72 2.10
C ILE A 116 -9.83 -10.61 1.42
N ASP A 117 -10.53 -9.68 0.80
CA ASP A 117 -9.99 -8.45 0.22
C ASP A 117 -10.43 -7.29 1.11
N VAL A 118 -9.47 -6.60 1.74
CA VAL A 118 -9.74 -5.56 2.73
C VAL A 118 -9.97 -4.18 2.12
N ASP A 119 -9.75 -4.01 0.81
CA ASP A 119 -10.06 -2.74 0.13
C ASP A 119 -11.56 -2.59 -0.16
N ARG A 120 -12.32 -3.67 -0.01
CA ARG A 120 -13.77 -3.67 -0.19
C ARG A 120 -14.44 -3.10 1.04
N ARG A 121 -15.56 -2.41 0.81
CA ARG A 121 -16.42 -1.90 1.87
C ARG A 121 -16.90 -3.00 2.83
N ASP A 122 -17.18 -4.18 2.28
CA ASP A 122 -17.66 -5.33 3.04
C ASP A 122 -16.63 -6.47 2.97
N LEU A 123 -16.29 -7.03 4.13
CA LEU A 123 -15.43 -8.21 4.22
C LEU A 123 -16.19 -9.44 3.69
N THR A 124 -15.85 -9.87 2.48
CA THR A 124 -16.49 -11.00 1.80
C THR A 124 -15.50 -12.11 1.52
N LEU A 125 -15.75 -13.32 2.04
CA LEU A 125 -14.91 -14.48 1.79
C LEU A 125 -15.10 -14.98 0.36
N SER A 126 -14.06 -14.87 -0.44
CA SER A 126 -13.99 -15.43 -1.78
C SER A 126 -13.41 -16.84 -1.74
N PRO A 127 -14.18 -17.90 -2.03
CA PRO A 127 -13.68 -19.26 -1.98
C PRO A 127 -12.58 -19.50 -3.02
N LEU A 128 -11.59 -20.32 -2.65
CA LEU A 128 -10.52 -20.76 -3.54
C LEU A 128 -10.84 -22.15 -4.11
N PRO A 129 -10.45 -22.45 -5.37
CA PRO A 129 -10.73 -23.73 -6.02
C PRO A 129 -9.79 -24.85 -5.54
N LEU A 130 -9.64 -24.99 -4.22
CA LEU A 130 -8.80 -26.00 -3.57
C LEU A 130 -9.65 -27.17 -3.10
N ARG A 131 -9.22 -28.38 -3.44
CA ARG A 131 -9.87 -29.63 -2.98
C ARG A 131 -9.48 -30.00 -1.56
N THR A 132 -8.28 -29.61 -1.14
CA THR A 132 -7.72 -29.90 0.17
C THR A 132 -7.21 -28.58 0.75
N PRO A 133 -7.51 -28.27 2.02
CA PRO A 133 -6.90 -27.13 2.70
C PRO A 133 -5.37 -27.16 2.61
N PRO A 134 -4.72 -26.01 2.40
CA PRO A 134 -3.26 -25.94 2.43
C PRO A 134 -2.73 -26.28 3.83
N GLN A 135 -1.61 -26.98 3.89
CA GLN A 135 -0.93 -27.29 5.15
C GLN A 135 -0.14 -26.09 5.69
N ALA A 136 0.35 -25.24 4.78
CA ALA A 136 0.99 -23.97 5.11
C ALA A 136 0.74 -22.97 3.98
N VAL A 137 0.63 -21.69 4.35
CA VAL A 137 0.55 -20.57 3.41
C VAL A 137 1.48 -19.49 3.93
N GLY A 138 2.20 -18.84 3.02
CA GLY A 138 3.02 -17.69 3.38
C GLY A 138 3.10 -16.67 2.27
N THR A 139 3.85 -15.60 2.55
CA THR A 139 4.01 -14.48 1.64
C THR A 139 4.93 -14.82 0.48
N PHE A 140 4.58 -14.33 -0.71
CA PHE A 140 5.40 -14.36 -1.90
C PHE A 140 5.53 -12.95 -2.50
N ALA A 141 6.61 -12.72 -3.26
CA ALA A 141 6.85 -11.44 -3.90
C ALA A 141 5.70 -11.00 -4.81
N GLY A 142 5.56 -9.68 -4.99
CA GLY A 142 4.55 -9.11 -5.88
C GLY A 142 3.11 -9.18 -5.35
N ALA A 143 2.93 -9.23 -4.04
CA ALA A 143 1.62 -9.38 -3.38
C ALA A 143 0.91 -10.70 -3.76
N ARG A 144 1.67 -11.79 -3.74
CA ARG A 144 1.18 -13.15 -4.01
C ARG A 144 1.34 -14.03 -2.80
N PHE A 145 0.66 -15.17 -2.83
CA PHE A 145 0.84 -16.21 -1.83
C PHE A 145 1.68 -17.35 -2.38
N VAL A 146 2.34 -18.06 -1.48
CA VAL A 146 2.84 -19.40 -1.75
C VAL A 146 2.18 -20.36 -0.77
N ALA A 147 1.66 -21.47 -1.26
CA ALA A 147 0.89 -22.42 -0.47
C ALA A 147 1.43 -23.84 -0.67
N SER A 148 1.50 -24.60 0.42
CA SER A 148 1.75 -26.04 0.41
C SER A 148 0.42 -26.77 0.40
N THR A 149 0.10 -27.44 -0.70
CA THR A 149 -1.16 -28.17 -0.91
C THR A 149 -0.85 -29.60 -1.37
N ALA A 150 -1.23 -30.58 -0.55
CA ALA A 150 -1.12 -32.02 -0.90
C ALA A 150 0.31 -32.44 -1.33
N GLY A 151 1.33 -31.89 -0.65
CA GLY A 151 2.74 -32.19 -0.93
C GLY A 151 3.34 -31.48 -2.15
N VAL A 152 2.61 -30.52 -2.73
CA VAL A 152 3.09 -29.62 -3.79
C VAL A 152 3.16 -28.20 -3.24
N ILE A 153 4.12 -27.39 -3.71
CA ILE A 153 4.14 -25.96 -3.44
C ILE A 153 3.63 -25.21 -4.66
N GLU A 154 2.71 -24.28 -4.46
CA GLU A 154 2.06 -23.49 -5.50
C GLU A 154 2.17 -22.00 -5.22
N GLU A 155 2.43 -21.20 -6.25
CA GLU A 155 2.28 -19.73 -6.23
C GLU A 155 0.85 -19.38 -6.60
N TRP A 156 0.24 -18.46 -5.86
CA TRP A 156 -1.16 -18.07 -6.02
C TRP A 156 -1.31 -16.57 -6.25
N ASP A 157 -2.12 -16.22 -7.24
CA ASP A 157 -2.54 -14.83 -7.49
C ASP A 157 -3.85 -14.58 -6.72
N PRO A 158 -3.86 -13.67 -5.74
CA PRO A 158 -5.05 -13.47 -4.92
C PRO A 158 -6.18 -12.75 -5.65
N ILE A 159 -5.88 -11.97 -6.69
CA ILE A 159 -6.87 -11.24 -7.48
C ILE A 159 -7.60 -12.23 -8.39
N GLN A 160 -6.82 -13.05 -9.11
CA GLN A 160 -7.39 -14.03 -10.04
C GLN A 160 -7.90 -15.29 -9.35
N ARG A 161 -7.47 -15.54 -8.10
CA ARG A 161 -7.86 -16.72 -7.30
C ARG A 161 -7.50 -18.04 -7.97
N ILE A 162 -6.37 -18.07 -8.67
CA ILE A 162 -5.84 -19.24 -9.37
C ILE A 162 -4.37 -19.48 -9.03
N PRO A 163 -3.91 -20.75 -9.10
CA PRO A 163 -2.48 -21.04 -9.02
C PRO A 163 -1.79 -20.55 -10.30
N VAL A 164 -0.73 -19.76 -10.14
CA VAL A 164 0.09 -19.22 -11.24
C VAL A 164 1.20 -20.19 -11.62
N ARG A 165 1.84 -20.79 -10.61
CA ARG A 165 3.03 -21.63 -10.79
C ARG A 165 3.01 -22.78 -9.80
N ARG A 166 3.55 -23.92 -10.21
CA ARG A 166 3.83 -25.06 -9.33
C ARG A 166 5.33 -25.29 -9.24
N PHE A 167 5.83 -25.47 -8.03
CA PHE A 167 7.24 -25.75 -7.78
C PHE A 167 7.43 -27.25 -7.60
N ARG A 168 8.39 -27.82 -8.34
CA ARG A 168 8.70 -29.24 -8.25
C ARG A 168 9.60 -29.47 -7.05
N LEU A 169 9.11 -30.26 -6.10
CA LEU A 169 9.92 -30.81 -5.02
C LEU A 169 10.53 -32.14 -5.48
N GLY A 170 11.71 -32.48 -4.96
CA GLY A 170 12.31 -33.80 -5.21
C GLY A 170 11.47 -34.95 -4.63
N ARG A 171 10.72 -34.67 -3.56
CA ARG A 171 9.75 -35.57 -2.93
C ARG A 171 8.54 -34.76 -2.42
N PRO A 172 7.32 -35.31 -2.45
CA PRO A 172 6.17 -34.67 -1.81
C PRO A 172 6.48 -34.42 -0.34
N THR A 173 6.43 -33.16 0.08
CA THR A 173 6.80 -32.73 1.43
C THR A 173 5.69 -31.87 1.99
N VAL A 174 5.23 -32.18 3.20
CA VAL A 174 4.28 -31.34 3.92
C VAL A 174 5.07 -30.22 4.59
N ALA A 175 4.88 -28.99 4.12
CA ALA A 175 5.50 -27.83 4.75
C ALA A 175 4.72 -27.43 6.00
N ARG A 176 5.46 -27.14 7.07
CA ARG A 176 4.97 -26.43 8.27
C ARG A 176 4.99 -24.92 8.04
N PHE A 177 6.05 -24.43 7.40
CA PHE A 177 6.20 -23.03 6.99
C PHE A 177 6.63 -22.98 5.54
N VAL A 178 6.18 -21.97 4.80
CA VAL A 178 6.54 -21.75 3.41
C VAL A 178 6.56 -20.25 3.12
N GLY A 179 7.43 -19.82 2.21
CA GLY A 179 7.48 -18.43 1.75
C GLY A 179 8.40 -18.31 0.54
N GLY A 180 8.59 -17.08 0.05
CA GLY A 180 9.58 -16.86 -1.01
C GLY A 180 9.46 -15.53 -1.72
N ASN A 181 10.20 -15.42 -2.82
CA ASN A 181 10.16 -14.30 -3.74
C ASN A 181 10.41 -14.78 -5.18
N GLU A 182 10.52 -13.85 -6.13
CA GLU A 182 10.73 -14.17 -7.55
C GLU A 182 12.00 -15.00 -7.82
N ARG A 183 12.96 -15.02 -6.88
CA ARG A 183 14.23 -15.71 -7.01
C ARG A 183 14.28 -17.07 -6.36
N GLN A 184 13.47 -17.31 -5.32
CA GLN A 184 13.52 -18.54 -4.54
C GLN A 184 12.20 -18.81 -3.81
N VAL A 185 11.94 -20.08 -3.55
CA VAL A 185 10.92 -20.54 -2.59
C VAL A 185 11.66 -21.23 -1.46
N TRP A 186 11.20 -21.03 -0.23
CA TRP A 186 11.73 -21.76 0.92
C TRP A 186 10.60 -22.46 1.67
N LEU A 187 10.94 -23.53 2.37
CA LEU A 187 10.03 -24.26 3.24
C LEU A 187 10.74 -24.87 4.44
N VAL A 188 9.99 -25.07 5.52
CA VAL A 188 10.37 -25.92 6.66
C VAL A 188 9.42 -27.10 6.68
N ALA A 189 9.94 -28.32 6.57
CA ALA A 189 9.13 -29.53 6.52
C ALA A 189 8.61 -29.90 7.92
N SER A 190 7.38 -30.39 8.03
CA SER A 190 6.84 -30.83 9.33
C SER A 190 7.63 -31.99 9.97
N THR A 191 8.35 -32.78 9.16
CA THR A 191 9.15 -33.93 9.62
C THR A 191 10.60 -33.58 9.93
N GLU A 192 11.08 -32.40 9.51
CA GLU A 192 12.46 -31.94 9.69
C GLU A 192 12.41 -30.45 10.13
N PRO A 193 11.83 -30.16 11.32
CA PRO A 193 11.57 -28.79 11.76
C PRO A 193 12.84 -27.96 12.02
N GLU A 194 14.00 -28.59 12.14
CA GLU A 194 15.33 -27.98 12.30
C GLU A 194 16.00 -27.63 10.96
N ARG A 195 15.30 -27.80 9.83
CA ARG A 195 15.86 -27.60 8.49
C ARG A 195 15.02 -26.66 7.64
N ILE A 196 15.68 -25.68 7.02
CA ILE A 196 15.10 -24.84 5.96
C ILE A 196 15.62 -25.31 4.60
N GLU A 197 14.72 -25.67 3.70
CA GLU A 197 15.04 -25.98 2.31
C GLU A 197 14.76 -24.75 1.42
N VAL A 198 15.77 -24.29 0.67
CA VAL A 198 15.69 -23.16 -0.26
C VAL A 198 15.82 -23.67 -1.69
N ILE A 199 14.79 -23.43 -2.49
CA ILE A 199 14.65 -23.87 -3.87
C ILE A 199 14.85 -22.65 -4.78
N PRO A 200 15.97 -22.54 -5.51
CA PRO A 200 16.21 -21.41 -6.41
C PRO A 200 15.28 -21.49 -7.63
N LEU A 201 14.60 -20.38 -7.93
CA LEU A 201 13.76 -20.21 -9.12
C LEU A 201 14.55 -19.64 -10.31
N VAL A 202 15.64 -18.93 -10.01
CA VAL A 202 16.56 -18.35 -10.99
C VAL A 202 17.87 -19.15 -10.92
N ASN A 203 18.45 -19.48 -12.08
CA ASN A 203 19.69 -20.26 -12.25
C ASN A 203 19.63 -21.78 -11.99
N GLN A 204 18.44 -22.40 -11.86
CA GLN A 204 18.23 -23.85 -11.75
C GLN A 204 19.28 -24.61 -10.89
N GLY A 205 19.73 -23.98 -9.81
CA GLY A 205 20.71 -24.58 -8.89
C GLY A 205 20.10 -25.72 -8.09
N GLN A 206 20.95 -26.53 -7.45
CA GLN A 206 20.47 -27.51 -6.49
C GLN A 206 19.83 -26.81 -5.28
N PRO A 207 18.72 -27.35 -4.74
CA PRO A 207 18.15 -26.84 -3.49
C PRO A 207 19.21 -26.81 -2.38
N THR A 208 19.28 -25.70 -1.66
CA THR A 208 20.18 -25.52 -0.52
C THR A 208 19.46 -25.89 0.77
N LYS A 209 20.12 -26.64 1.63
CA LYS A 209 19.61 -27.00 2.95
C LYS A 209 20.37 -26.23 4.01
N LEU A 210 19.64 -25.49 4.83
CA LEU A 210 20.18 -24.72 5.95
C LEU A 210 19.76 -25.44 7.23
N GLU A 211 20.74 -25.99 7.95
CA GLU A 211 20.52 -26.66 9.23
C GLU A 211 20.50 -25.62 10.36
N LEU A 212 19.53 -25.74 11.25
CA LEU A 212 19.40 -24.93 12.45
C LEU A 212 19.75 -25.76 13.68
N PRO A 213 20.20 -25.12 14.78
CA PRO A 213 20.58 -25.86 15.99
C PRO A 213 19.41 -26.58 16.67
N GLU A 214 18.18 -26.10 16.48
CA GLU A 214 16.98 -26.61 17.17
C GLU A 214 15.75 -26.59 16.24
N PRO A 215 14.72 -27.42 16.53
CA PRO A 215 13.43 -27.37 15.85
C PRO A 215 12.75 -26.01 15.90
N VAL A 216 12.32 -25.52 14.74
CA VAL A 216 11.68 -24.21 14.60
C VAL A 216 10.18 -24.30 14.88
N ILE A 217 9.67 -23.38 15.69
CA ILE A 217 8.25 -23.24 16.03
C ILE A 217 7.59 -22.03 15.37
N ALA A 218 8.37 -21.05 14.93
CA ALA A 218 7.88 -19.87 14.20
C ALA A 218 8.92 -19.35 13.21
N VAL A 219 8.44 -18.77 12.11
CA VAL A 219 9.27 -18.16 11.07
C VAL A 219 8.70 -16.79 10.71
N VAL A 220 9.56 -15.78 10.71
CA VAL A 220 9.20 -14.39 10.36
C VAL A 220 9.96 -13.97 9.11
N PRO A 221 9.33 -14.00 7.91
CA PRO A 221 10.00 -13.63 6.67
C PRO A 221 10.32 -12.13 6.62
N HIS A 222 11.49 -11.79 6.11
CA HIS A 222 11.81 -10.42 5.75
C HIS A 222 10.94 -9.98 4.55
N PRO A 223 10.44 -8.73 4.49
CA PRO A 223 9.62 -8.25 3.37
C PRO A 223 10.27 -8.38 1.98
N SER A 224 11.61 -8.39 1.90
CA SER A 224 12.36 -8.64 0.65
C SER A 224 12.34 -10.11 0.20
N GLY A 225 12.08 -11.04 1.12
CA GLY A 225 12.13 -12.49 0.89
C GLY A 225 13.53 -13.11 0.79
N ASP A 226 14.58 -12.31 1.04
CA ASP A 226 15.98 -12.77 1.00
C ASP A 226 16.52 -13.21 2.38
N ALA A 227 15.76 -12.94 3.45
CA ALA A 227 16.09 -13.36 4.81
C ALA A 227 14.83 -13.76 5.59
N LEU A 228 15.02 -14.48 6.70
CA LEU A 228 13.97 -14.75 7.68
C LEU A 228 14.55 -14.83 9.08
N ILE A 229 13.67 -14.76 10.08
CA ILE A 229 13.98 -15.11 11.47
C ILE A 229 13.37 -16.48 11.73
N ALA A 230 14.16 -17.42 12.24
CA ALA A 230 13.68 -18.71 12.71
C ALA A 230 13.73 -18.72 14.24
N ILE A 231 12.62 -19.08 14.89
CA ILE A 231 12.48 -19.11 16.35
C ILE A 231 12.22 -20.55 16.80
N ALA A 232 13.05 -21.05 17.72
CA ALA A 232 12.93 -22.38 18.31
C ALA A 232 12.10 -22.37 19.59
N ASP A 233 11.71 -23.56 20.05
CA ASP A 233 10.89 -23.76 21.25
C ASP A 233 11.55 -23.24 22.53
N SER A 234 12.88 -23.37 22.62
CA SER A 234 13.70 -22.80 23.70
C SER A 234 13.61 -21.27 23.79
N GLY A 235 13.12 -20.59 22.74
CA GLY A 235 13.16 -19.15 22.58
C GLY A 235 14.44 -18.66 21.91
N ALA A 236 15.37 -19.55 21.56
CA ALA A 236 16.50 -19.21 20.72
C ALA A 236 16.02 -18.79 19.32
N ALA A 237 16.68 -17.79 18.73
CA ALA A 237 16.32 -17.31 17.41
C ALA A 237 17.54 -17.04 16.54
N TRP A 238 17.37 -17.20 15.24
CA TRP A 238 18.42 -16.98 14.27
C TRP A 238 17.93 -16.18 13.07
N VAL A 239 18.77 -15.25 12.62
CA VAL A 239 18.61 -14.59 11.32
C VAL A 239 19.27 -15.47 10.26
N VAL A 240 18.45 -15.90 9.30
CA VAL A 240 18.84 -16.80 8.22
C VAL A 240 18.88 -16.01 6.92
N ASP A 241 20.06 -15.93 6.31
CA ASP A 241 20.25 -15.40 4.95
C ASP A 241 19.94 -16.51 3.94
N LEU A 242 18.82 -16.37 3.24
CA LEU A 242 18.35 -17.37 2.28
C LEU A 242 19.18 -17.38 1.00
N THR A 243 20.01 -16.35 0.76
CA THR A 243 20.95 -16.33 -0.36
C THR A 243 22.19 -17.20 -0.11
N GLY A 244 22.40 -17.66 1.13
CA GLY A 244 23.55 -18.47 1.55
C GLY A 244 24.87 -17.71 1.59
N ARG A 245 24.85 -16.37 1.45
CA ARG A 245 26.07 -15.54 1.44
C ARG A 245 26.61 -15.28 2.84
N THR A 246 25.71 -15.28 3.81
CA THR A 246 26.00 -14.92 5.19
C THR A 246 25.71 -16.12 6.09
N PRO A 247 26.64 -16.48 7.00
CA PRO A 247 26.39 -17.59 7.92
C PRO A 247 25.23 -17.29 8.85
N LEU A 248 24.55 -18.35 9.31
CA LEU A 248 23.52 -18.27 10.35
C LEU A 248 24.01 -17.40 11.52
N ALA A 249 23.19 -16.44 11.95
CA ALA A 249 23.49 -15.60 13.11
C ALA A 249 22.44 -15.75 14.18
N ALA A 250 22.85 -16.04 15.41
CA ALA A 250 21.98 -16.00 16.56
C ALA A 250 21.56 -14.56 16.88
N VAL A 251 20.31 -14.40 17.31
CA VAL A 251 19.84 -13.19 17.99
C VAL A 251 20.34 -13.28 19.44
N PRO A 252 21.16 -12.33 19.91
CA PRO A 252 21.94 -12.50 21.13
C PRO A 252 21.08 -12.49 22.41
N ASP A 253 21.44 -13.41 23.33
CA ASP A 253 21.22 -13.41 24.79
C ASP A 253 19.80 -13.13 25.32
N VAL A 254 18.76 -13.37 24.53
CA VAL A 254 17.36 -13.21 24.96
C VAL A 254 16.49 -14.36 24.44
N ALA A 255 15.75 -15.00 25.34
CA ALA A 255 14.69 -15.93 24.94
C ALA A 255 13.51 -15.14 24.39
N ILE A 256 13.19 -15.35 23.12
CA ILE A 256 12.11 -14.61 22.45
C ILE A 256 10.88 -15.50 22.24
N ASP A 257 9.70 -14.91 22.40
CA ASP A 257 8.44 -15.55 22.06
C ASP A 257 8.03 -15.26 20.61
N ASP A 258 8.41 -14.09 20.08
CA ASP A 258 8.12 -13.71 18.70
C ASP A 258 9.02 -12.57 18.20
N ALA A 259 8.98 -12.27 16.89
CA ALA A 259 9.72 -11.18 16.27
C ALA A 259 8.97 -10.54 15.09
N ALA A 260 9.33 -9.30 14.77
CA ALA A 260 8.88 -8.59 13.58
C ALA A 260 10.02 -7.78 12.96
N TRP A 261 10.01 -7.65 11.64
CA TRP A 261 10.93 -6.80 10.91
C TRP A 261 10.50 -5.32 10.94
N LEU A 262 11.46 -4.43 11.10
CA LEU A 262 11.27 -2.97 11.08
C LEU A 262 11.73 -2.39 9.74
N GLY A 263 11.26 -1.19 9.41
CA GLY A 263 11.45 -0.57 8.09
C GLY A 263 12.90 -0.16 7.79
N ASP A 264 13.77 -0.14 8.80
CA ASP A 264 15.20 0.14 8.71
C ASP A 264 16.05 -1.14 8.75
N GLY A 265 15.43 -2.32 8.71
CA GLY A 265 16.10 -3.62 8.80
C GLY A 265 16.46 -4.06 10.23
N ALA A 266 16.09 -3.29 11.26
CA ALA A 266 16.15 -3.75 12.64
C ALA A 266 15.02 -4.75 12.95
N LEU A 267 15.10 -5.38 14.12
CA LEU A 267 14.09 -6.28 14.64
C LEU A 267 13.36 -5.66 15.83
N ALA A 268 12.06 -5.86 15.92
CA ALA A 268 11.36 -5.86 17.19
C ALA A 268 11.22 -7.31 17.66
N ILE A 269 11.56 -7.59 18.91
CA ILE A 269 11.42 -8.90 19.52
C ILE A 269 10.47 -8.81 20.72
N ALA A 270 9.59 -9.80 20.88
CA ALA A 270 8.81 -9.99 22.08
C ALA A 270 9.60 -10.90 23.03
N VAL A 271 10.12 -10.34 24.12
CA VAL A 271 10.94 -11.06 25.09
C VAL A 271 10.07 -11.96 25.95
N ARG A 272 10.47 -13.22 26.16
CA ARG A 272 9.71 -14.18 26.97
C ARG A 272 9.53 -13.67 28.40
N GLY A 273 8.27 -13.47 28.79
CA GLY A 273 7.91 -12.89 30.10
C GLY A 273 8.23 -11.40 30.25
N GLY A 274 8.59 -10.72 29.16
CA GLY A 274 9.00 -9.31 29.13
C GLY A 274 8.17 -8.45 28.17
N GLY A 275 8.74 -7.32 27.77
CA GLY A 275 8.14 -6.39 26.81
C GLY A 275 8.60 -6.63 25.37
N VAL A 276 8.36 -5.63 24.53
CA VAL A 276 8.91 -5.58 23.17
C VAL A 276 10.20 -4.77 23.20
N GLU A 277 11.27 -5.32 22.62
CA GLU A 277 12.58 -4.67 22.52
C GLU A 277 13.01 -4.50 21.06
N ARG A 278 13.79 -3.46 20.79
CA ARG A 278 14.39 -3.22 19.47
C ARG A 278 15.80 -3.77 19.44
N VAL A 279 16.10 -4.67 18.50
CA VAL A 279 17.43 -5.24 18.31
C VAL A 279 17.99 -4.80 16.97
N ALA A 280 19.15 -4.14 17.01
CA ALA A 280 19.91 -3.80 15.81
C ALA A 280 20.68 -5.02 15.29
N LEU A 281 20.53 -5.34 14.01
CA LEU A 281 21.33 -6.39 13.36
C LEU A 281 22.67 -5.81 12.92
N ALA A 282 23.66 -5.88 13.81
CA ALA A 282 25.00 -5.35 13.56
C ALA A 282 25.61 -5.91 12.25
N GLY A 283 26.04 -5.02 11.36
CA GLY A 283 26.91 -5.35 10.22
C GLY A 283 26.29 -6.14 9.06
N ARG A 284 24.96 -6.34 9.04
CA ARG A 284 24.29 -7.15 7.98
C ARG A 284 23.18 -6.44 7.23
N GLY A 285 22.77 -5.26 7.69
CA GLY A 285 22.13 -4.32 6.80
C GLY A 285 23.15 -3.88 5.76
N ARG A 286 23.17 -4.50 4.57
CA ARG A 286 23.40 -3.70 3.36
C ARG A 286 22.34 -2.63 3.49
N ALA A 287 22.70 -1.43 3.99
CA ALA A 287 21.76 -0.35 4.26
C ALA A 287 20.82 -0.34 3.09
N GLU A 288 19.61 -0.90 3.30
CA GLU A 288 18.72 -1.13 2.18
C GLU A 288 18.43 0.29 1.76
N ARG A 289 18.96 0.67 0.58
CA ARG A 289 18.56 1.92 -0.05
C ARG A 289 17.05 1.79 -0.03
N PRO A 290 16.33 2.60 0.78
CA PRO A 290 14.93 2.34 1.09
C PRO A 290 14.29 1.97 -0.22
N VAL A 291 13.65 0.81 -0.30
CA VAL A 291 12.89 0.49 -1.50
C VAL A 291 11.82 1.55 -1.52
N GLU A 292 12.12 2.64 -2.22
CA GLU A 292 11.35 3.86 -2.30
C GLU A 292 10.19 3.51 -3.23
N ARG A 293 9.30 2.63 -2.74
CA ARG A 293 7.91 2.72 -3.11
C ARG A 293 7.51 4.07 -2.54
N PRO A 294 7.04 5.02 -3.37
CA PRO A 294 6.49 6.26 -2.87
C PRO A 294 5.20 5.90 -2.11
N SER A 295 5.35 5.48 -0.85
CA SER A 295 4.29 5.36 0.14
C SER A 295 3.93 6.78 0.51
N SER A 296 2.95 7.33 -0.22
CA SER A 296 2.24 8.51 0.21
C SER A 296 1.49 8.14 1.50
N ALA A 297 2.12 8.27 2.67
CA ALA A 297 1.50 8.00 3.98
C ALA A 297 0.21 8.82 4.16
N ARG A 298 -0.93 8.29 3.71
CA ARG A 298 -2.20 9.01 3.68
C ARG A 298 -2.47 9.55 5.09
N ARG A 299 -2.67 10.86 5.22
CA ARG A 299 -3.22 11.45 6.46
C ARG A 299 -4.58 10.78 6.67
N PRO A 300 -5.00 10.43 7.91
CA PRO A 300 -6.31 9.82 8.15
C PRO A 300 -7.38 10.65 7.44
N ALA A 301 -8.31 9.98 6.76
CA ALA A 301 -9.43 10.66 6.16
C ALA A 301 -10.12 11.48 7.27
N PRO A 302 -10.48 12.75 7.04
CA PRO A 302 -11.39 13.43 7.94
C PRO A 302 -12.61 12.53 8.11
N THR A 303 -13.04 12.33 9.35
CA THR A 303 -14.22 11.54 9.71
C THR A 303 -15.32 11.95 8.75
N VAL A 304 -15.67 11.07 7.81
CA VAL A 304 -16.71 11.33 6.82
C VAL A 304 -17.99 11.45 7.62
N ARG A 305 -18.39 12.68 7.94
CA ARG A 305 -19.81 12.97 8.12
C ARG A 305 -20.46 12.42 6.87
N ALA A 306 -21.35 11.45 7.03
CA ALA A 306 -22.08 10.83 5.95
C ALA A 306 -22.81 11.91 5.13
N ARG A 307 -22.12 12.47 4.13
CA ARG A 307 -22.74 13.21 3.05
C ARG A 307 -23.20 12.13 2.09
N VAL A 308 -24.39 11.61 2.35
CA VAL A 308 -25.18 10.85 1.39
C VAL A 308 -25.61 11.84 0.31
N GLU A 309 -24.66 12.25 -0.52
CA GLU A 309 -25.00 12.78 -1.84
C GLU A 309 -24.99 11.56 -2.77
N ALA A 310 -26.14 11.34 -3.41
CA ALA A 310 -26.34 10.27 -4.36
C ALA A 310 -25.17 10.23 -5.34
N ASN A 311 -24.59 9.04 -5.56
CA ASN A 311 -23.59 8.86 -6.62
C ASN A 311 -24.18 9.46 -7.90
N PRO A 312 -23.56 10.49 -8.50
CA PRO A 312 -24.22 11.20 -9.58
C PRO A 312 -24.36 10.26 -10.77
N ALA A 313 -25.57 10.15 -11.32
CA ALA A 313 -25.97 9.13 -12.29
C ALA A 313 -25.05 9.02 -13.54
N TRP A 314 -24.30 10.08 -13.86
CA TRP A 314 -23.32 10.07 -14.95
C TRP A 314 -22.13 9.13 -14.69
N ARG A 315 -21.74 8.88 -13.43
CA ARG A 315 -20.67 7.95 -13.09
C ARG A 315 -21.07 6.51 -13.40
N ASP A 316 -22.30 6.14 -13.06
CA ASP A 316 -22.85 4.81 -13.37
C ASP A 316 -22.97 4.64 -14.90
N ALA A 317 -23.48 5.65 -15.61
CA ALA A 317 -23.55 5.66 -17.06
C ALA A 317 -22.17 5.50 -17.74
N LEU A 318 -21.11 6.10 -17.18
CA LEU A 318 -19.74 5.91 -17.66
C LEU A 318 -19.22 4.49 -17.44
N VAL A 319 -19.48 3.90 -16.27
CA VAL A 319 -19.11 2.51 -15.98
C VAL A 319 -19.82 1.56 -16.94
N ASP A 320 -21.11 1.77 -17.20
CA ASP A 320 -21.88 0.98 -18.16
C ASP A 320 -21.34 1.13 -19.59
N TRP A 321 -21.00 2.35 -20.02
CA TRP A 321 -20.35 2.61 -21.31
C TRP A 321 -18.99 1.89 -21.44
N TYR A 322 -18.16 1.93 -20.39
CA TYR A 322 -16.88 1.24 -20.35
C TYR A 322 -17.05 -0.28 -20.44
N ARG A 323 -17.99 -0.86 -19.68
CA ARG A 323 -18.32 -2.29 -19.74
C ARG A 323 -18.90 -2.71 -21.09
N GLY A 324 -19.60 -1.79 -21.78
CA GLY A 324 -20.07 -1.94 -23.15
C GLY A 324 -18.96 -1.92 -24.22
N GLY A 325 -17.70 -1.72 -23.81
CA GLY A 325 -16.53 -1.75 -24.70
C GLY A 325 -16.06 -0.38 -25.20
N ALA A 326 -16.69 0.71 -24.76
CA ALA A 326 -16.31 2.08 -25.07
C ALA A 326 -16.06 2.34 -26.57
N THR A 327 -16.94 1.80 -27.44
CA THR A 327 -16.78 1.88 -28.90
C THR A 327 -17.35 3.16 -29.52
N ASP A 328 -18.18 3.88 -28.78
CA ASP A 328 -18.85 5.12 -29.15
C ASP A 328 -18.48 6.27 -28.20
N ARG A 329 -19.03 7.46 -28.45
CA ARG A 329 -18.79 8.64 -27.62
C ARG A 329 -19.30 8.40 -26.19
N PRO A 330 -18.51 8.70 -25.13
CA PRO A 330 -18.95 8.51 -23.76
C PRO A 330 -20.20 9.34 -23.44
N PRO A 331 -21.12 8.83 -22.61
CA PRO A 331 -22.34 9.53 -22.18
C PRO A 331 -22.00 10.64 -21.17
N LEU A 332 -21.33 11.69 -21.64
CA LEU A 332 -20.93 12.82 -20.82
C LEU A 332 -22.04 13.89 -20.78
N PRO A 333 -22.33 14.48 -19.61
CA PRO A 333 -23.11 15.71 -19.56
C PRO A 333 -22.34 16.85 -20.24
N ASP A 334 -23.04 17.70 -21.00
CA ASP A 334 -22.43 18.83 -21.73
C ASP A 334 -21.68 19.80 -20.80
N ALA A 335 -22.19 20.01 -19.59
CA ALA A 335 -21.51 20.67 -18.49
C ALA A 335 -21.26 19.66 -17.38
N GLY A 336 -20.01 19.29 -17.16
CA GLY A 336 -19.64 18.29 -16.18
C GLY A 336 -18.17 18.31 -15.79
N PRO A 337 -17.80 17.51 -14.77
CA PRO A 337 -16.46 17.55 -14.18
C PRO A 337 -15.36 17.10 -15.14
N LEU A 338 -15.67 16.23 -16.12
CA LEU A 338 -14.69 15.76 -17.10
C LEU A 338 -14.26 16.86 -18.10
N PRO A 339 -15.17 17.54 -18.81
CA PRO A 339 -14.83 18.71 -19.61
C PRO A 339 -14.13 19.81 -18.81
N GLU A 340 -14.57 20.09 -17.57
CA GLU A 340 -13.91 21.08 -16.72
C GLU A 340 -12.47 20.70 -16.36
N VAL A 341 -12.24 19.43 -16.01
CA VAL A 341 -10.89 18.91 -15.73
C VAL A 341 -10.02 18.97 -16.98
N ALA A 342 -10.56 18.61 -18.16
CA ALA A 342 -9.84 18.72 -19.43
C ALA A 342 -9.41 20.17 -19.71
N ALA A 343 -10.35 21.11 -19.59
CA ALA A 343 -10.10 22.54 -19.79
C ALA A 343 -9.07 23.09 -18.80
N ARG A 344 -9.18 22.74 -17.51
CA ARG A 344 -8.20 23.14 -16.49
C ARG A 344 -6.81 22.62 -16.82
N LEU A 345 -6.69 21.39 -17.33
CA LEU A 345 -5.42 20.79 -17.72
C LEU A 345 -4.88 21.25 -19.08
N GLU A 346 -5.61 22.13 -19.78
CA GLU A 346 -5.29 22.59 -21.15
C GLU A 346 -5.19 21.43 -22.15
N LEU A 347 -6.02 20.40 -21.98
CA LEU A 347 -6.12 19.28 -22.92
C LEU A 347 -7.03 19.66 -24.09
N GLY A 348 -6.69 19.23 -25.30
CA GLY A 348 -7.59 19.32 -26.45
C GLY A 348 -8.95 18.65 -26.20
N ASP A 349 -10.02 19.20 -26.78
CA ASP A 349 -11.39 18.70 -26.62
C ASP A 349 -11.51 17.21 -27.01
N GLU A 350 -10.71 16.77 -27.99
CA GLU A 350 -10.59 15.40 -28.47
C GLU A 350 -10.05 14.41 -27.42
N LEU A 351 -9.42 14.90 -26.34
CA LEU A 351 -8.90 14.07 -25.24
C LEU A 351 -9.88 13.92 -24.07
N THR A 352 -11.01 14.63 -24.09
CA THR A 352 -12.07 14.45 -23.09
C THR A 352 -12.59 13.00 -23.05
N PRO A 353 -12.82 12.31 -24.19
CA PRO A 353 -13.16 10.89 -24.19
C PRO A 353 -12.11 9.99 -23.54
N ALA A 354 -10.81 10.30 -23.70
CA ALA A 354 -9.75 9.56 -23.04
C ALA A 354 -9.80 9.68 -21.52
N LEU A 355 -10.03 10.88 -20.97
CA LEU A 355 -10.23 11.04 -19.54
C LEU A 355 -11.46 10.25 -19.04
N ALA A 356 -12.55 10.28 -19.79
CA ALA A 356 -13.76 9.51 -19.48
C ALA A 356 -13.47 8.00 -19.41
N LEU A 357 -12.74 7.47 -20.41
CA LEU A 357 -12.33 6.06 -20.45
C LEU A 357 -11.47 5.67 -19.25
N LEU A 358 -10.45 6.47 -18.95
CA LEU A 358 -9.54 6.19 -17.85
C LEU A 358 -10.24 6.31 -16.48
N TYR A 359 -11.19 7.23 -16.35
CA TYR A 359 -11.98 7.38 -15.13
C TYR A 359 -12.99 6.25 -14.95
N ALA A 360 -13.70 5.85 -16.01
CA ALA A 360 -14.64 4.72 -15.98
C ALA A 360 -13.93 3.41 -15.60
N ALA A 361 -12.74 3.16 -16.15
CA ALA A 361 -11.93 2.01 -15.77
C ALA A 361 -11.55 2.02 -14.28
N TYR A 362 -11.24 3.21 -13.73
CA TYR A 362 -10.96 3.37 -12.30
C TYR A 362 -12.19 3.11 -11.44
N LEU A 363 -13.36 3.64 -11.82
CA LEU A 363 -14.62 3.38 -11.12
C LEU A 363 -15.00 1.90 -11.13
N ASP A 364 -14.65 1.17 -12.19
CA ASP A 364 -14.85 -0.28 -12.31
C ASP A 364 -13.76 -1.12 -11.60
N GLY A 365 -12.87 -0.47 -10.84
CA GLY A 365 -11.83 -1.14 -10.04
C GLY A 365 -10.59 -1.59 -10.83
N HIS A 366 -10.41 -1.11 -12.07
CA HIS A 366 -9.22 -1.38 -12.85
C HIS A 366 -8.12 -0.33 -12.64
N ASP A 367 -6.86 -0.80 -12.65
CA ASP A 367 -5.67 0.05 -12.53
C ASP A 367 -5.41 0.99 -13.73
N GLY A 368 -6.15 0.80 -14.82
CA GLY A 368 -5.98 1.47 -16.10
C GLY A 368 -6.42 0.60 -17.29
N VAL A 369 -6.41 1.18 -18.48
CA VAL A 369 -6.77 0.53 -19.76
C VAL A 369 -5.52 0.17 -20.55
N SER A 370 -5.64 -0.74 -21.52
CA SER A 370 -4.52 -1.03 -22.42
C SER A 370 -4.26 0.14 -23.37
N ALA A 371 -3.00 0.32 -23.78
CA ALA A 371 -2.63 1.33 -24.78
C ALA A 371 -3.44 1.18 -26.09
N ALA A 372 -3.70 -0.06 -26.52
CA ALA A 372 -4.50 -0.32 -27.72
C ALA A 372 -5.97 0.11 -27.58
N ALA A 373 -6.56 -0.01 -26.39
CA ALA A 373 -7.92 0.46 -26.14
C ALA A 373 -7.98 1.99 -26.22
N LEU A 374 -7.03 2.68 -25.59
CA LEU A 374 -6.93 4.15 -25.65
C LEU A 374 -6.68 4.65 -27.08
N ALA A 375 -5.76 4.02 -27.83
CA ALA A 375 -5.50 4.38 -29.22
C ALA A 375 -6.72 4.17 -30.11
N ARG A 376 -7.51 3.12 -29.89
CA ARG A 376 -8.74 2.86 -30.65
C ARG A 376 -9.80 3.93 -30.40
N LEU A 377 -9.98 4.34 -29.13
CA LEU A 377 -10.94 5.39 -28.78
C LEU A 377 -10.55 6.74 -29.42
N LEU A 378 -9.26 7.00 -29.57
CA LEU A 378 -8.71 8.22 -30.16
C LEU A 378 -8.43 8.06 -31.68
N ASP A 379 -9.19 7.24 -32.38
CA ASP A 379 -9.10 7.02 -33.84
C ASP A 379 -7.66 6.76 -34.36
N GLY A 380 -6.89 5.98 -33.61
CA GLY A 380 -5.49 5.67 -33.91
C GLY A 380 -4.47 6.62 -33.27
N GLY A 381 -4.87 7.40 -32.26
CA GLY A 381 -4.04 8.30 -31.45
C GLY A 381 -2.96 7.59 -30.61
N TRP A 382 -2.00 6.94 -31.27
CA TRP A 382 -0.93 6.18 -30.62
C TRP A 382 0.04 7.05 -29.82
N ALA A 383 0.22 8.32 -30.17
CA ALA A 383 1.06 9.24 -29.41
C ALA A 383 0.57 9.39 -27.96
N GLU A 384 -0.73 9.59 -27.77
CA GLU A 384 -1.35 9.60 -26.44
C GLU A 384 -1.24 8.24 -25.76
N ALA A 385 -1.61 7.16 -26.46
CA ALA A 385 -1.58 5.81 -25.91
C ALA A 385 -0.19 5.36 -25.42
N LEU A 386 0.88 5.87 -26.04
CA LEU A 386 2.27 5.56 -25.70
C LEU A 386 2.92 6.60 -24.76
N GLY A 387 2.17 7.60 -24.29
CA GLY A 387 2.65 8.60 -23.33
C GLY A 387 3.57 9.65 -23.93
N GLN A 388 3.38 9.95 -25.21
CA GLN A 388 4.12 10.96 -25.97
C GLN A 388 3.27 12.21 -26.29
N GLY A 389 2.01 12.22 -25.87
CA GLY A 389 1.05 13.29 -26.14
C GLY A 389 0.71 14.18 -24.92
N GLU A 390 -0.38 14.92 -25.04
CA GLU A 390 -0.83 15.93 -24.08
C GLU A 390 -1.26 15.31 -22.74
N LEU A 391 -1.82 14.08 -22.72
CA LEU A 391 -2.17 13.40 -21.46
C LEU A 391 -0.93 13.16 -20.59
N ALA A 392 0.23 12.90 -21.21
CA ALA A 392 1.49 12.71 -20.51
C ALA A 392 2.10 14.06 -20.12
N ALA A 393 2.13 15.01 -21.06
CA ALA A 393 2.71 16.33 -20.86
C ALA A 393 2.00 17.13 -19.74
N SER A 394 0.67 17.01 -19.65
CA SER A 394 -0.16 17.62 -18.60
C SER A 394 -0.06 16.91 -17.25
N GLY A 395 0.53 15.71 -17.19
CA GLY A 395 0.53 14.86 -16.00
C GLY A 395 -0.85 14.29 -15.64
N ALA A 396 -1.79 14.27 -16.59
CA ALA A 396 -3.13 13.72 -16.39
C ALA A 396 -3.11 12.20 -16.21
N ALA A 397 -2.25 11.52 -16.97
CA ALA A 397 -2.16 10.07 -17.02
C ALA A 397 -0.76 9.54 -16.62
N ARG A 398 -0.72 8.24 -16.34
CA ARG A 398 0.50 7.47 -16.03
C ARG A 398 0.51 6.17 -16.83
N TRP A 399 1.70 5.74 -17.23
CA TRP A 399 1.94 4.51 -17.98
C TRP A 399 2.68 3.50 -17.12
N ARG A 400 2.13 2.28 -16.98
CA ARG A 400 2.76 1.19 -16.24
C ARG A 400 2.33 -0.16 -16.80
N ARG A 401 3.28 -1.06 -17.07
CA ARG A 401 3.01 -2.44 -17.55
C ARG A 401 2.04 -2.47 -18.74
N ALA A 402 2.30 -1.65 -19.76
CA ALA A 402 1.46 -1.50 -20.96
C ALA A 402 0.01 -1.03 -20.70
N LYS A 403 -0.27 -0.50 -19.50
CA LYS A 403 -1.54 0.14 -19.16
C LYS A 403 -1.37 1.64 -18.98
N VAL A 404 -2.43 2.36 -19.29
CA VAL A 404 -2.61 3.80 -19.11
C VAL A 404 -3.68 4.01 -18.04
N GLY A 405 -3.41 4.82 -17.03
CA GLY A 405 -4.37 5.14 -15.98
C GLY A 405 -4.26 6.60 -15.54
N LEU A 406 -5.28 7.12 -14.87
CA LEU A 406 -5.23 8.48 -14.32
C LEU A 406 -4.18 8.61 -13.21
N THR A 407 -3.59 9.79 -13.09
CA THR A 407 -2.78 10.13 -11.90
C THR A 407 -3.68 10.34 -10.69
N ALA A 408 -3.09 10.23 -9.49
CA ALA A 408 -3.84 10.38 -8.24
C ALA A 408 -4.52 11.76 -8.08
N PRO A 409 -3.90 12.89 -8.47
CA PRO A 409 -4.57 14.20 -8.42
C PRO A 409 -5.81 14.29 -9.30
N VAL A 410 -5.77 13.77 -10.53
CA VAL A 410 -6.92 13.80 -11.45
C VAL A 410 -8.08 13.00 -10.89
N ARG A 411 -7.83 11.80 -10.36
CA ARG A 411 -8.88 11.00 -9.69
C ARG A 411 -9.49 11.74 -8.52
N ALA A 412 -8.65 12.33 -7.65
CA ALA A 412 -9.15 13.08 -6.50
C ALA A 412 -9.98 14.31 -6.90
N ALA A 413 -9.65 14.97 -8.01
CA ALA A 413 -10.43 16.09 -8.54
C ALA A 413 -11.78 15.62 -9.09
N LEU A 414 -11.81 14.54 -9.88
CA LEU A 414 -13.04 13.95 -10.44
C LEU A 414 -13.94 13.33 -9.36
N ASP A 415 -13.33 12.82 -8.28
CA ASP A 415 -14.01 12.29 -7.09
C ASP A 415 -14.46 13.42 -6.14
N GLU A 416 -14.17 14.69 -6.44
CA GLU A 416 -14.44 15.86 -5.60
C GLU A 416 -13.81 15.76 -4.18
N ALA A 417 -12.78 14.93 -4.03
CA ALA A 417 -12.05 14.76 -2.77
C ALA A 417 -11.21 16.01 -2.45
N GLU A 418 -10.78 16.19 -1.21
CA GLU A 418 -9.84 17.26 -0.84
C GLU A 418 -8.46 17.10 -1.54
N PRO A 419 -7.72 18.20 -1.75
CA PRO A 419 -6.36 18.13 -2.29
C PRO A 419 -5.42 17.28 -1.40
N ARG A 420 -4.57 16.47 -2.03
CA ARG A 420 -3.67 15.52 -1.35
C ARG A 420 -2.28 16.10 -1.10
N LEU A 421 -1.80 16.97 -1.98
CA LEU A 421 -0.44 17.53 -1.95
C LEU A 421 -0.40 18.92 -1.32
N GLY A 422 -1.52 19.45 -0.85
CA GLY A 422 -1.58 20.76 -0.22
C GLY A 422 -2.91 21.07 0.44
N ALA A 423 -3.03 22.30 0.93
CA ALA A 423 -4.27 22.88 1.44
C ALA A 423 -4.73 23.97 0.46
N LEU A 424 -6.00 23.92 0.04
CA LEU A 424 -6.58 24.93 -0.85
C LEU A 424 -7.08 26.10 -0.01
N VAL A 425 -6.62 27.31 -0.34
CA VAL A 425 -7.16 28.57 0.14
C VAL A 425 -8.05 29.12 -0.96
N ALA A 426 -9.37 29.05 -0.74
CA ALA A 426 -10.36 29.50 -1.71
C ALA A 426 -10.40 31.04 -1.83
N SER A 427 -10.76 31.52 -3.01
CA SER A 427 -10.98 32.93 -3.32
C SER A 427 -11.77 33.05 -4.61
N ASP A 428 -12.53 34.14 -4.74
CA ASP A 428 -13.28 34.48 -5.97
C ASP A 428 -12.44 35.30 -6.97
N ALA A 429 -11.22 35.72 -6.60
CA ALA A 429 -10.32 36.40 -7.50
C ALA A 429 -9.74 35.45 -8.56
N ALA A 430 -9.29 36.00 -9.68
CA ALA A 430 -8.65 35.20 -10.72
C ALA A 430 -7.20 34.85 -10.33
N PRO A 431 -6.72 33.63 -10.65
CA PRO A 431 -5.30 33.29 -10.54
C PRO A 431 -4.42 34.27 -11.33
N PRO A 432 -3.16 34.49 -10.93
CA PRO A 432 -2.26 35.36 -11.68
C PRO A 432 -2.05 34.79 -13.11
N PRO A 433 -1.90 35.65 -14.13
CA PRO A 433 -1.73 35.20 -15.53
C PRO A 433 -0.36 34.56 -15.80
N GLY A 434 0.53 34.52 -14.81
CA GLY A 434 1.88 34.04 -14.94
C GLY A 434 2.52 33.69 -13.60
N ARG A 435 3.87 33.67 -13.59
CA ARG A 435 4.66 33.54 -12.38
C ARG A 435 4.83 34.90 -11.71
N VAL A 436 4.61 34.97 -10.40
CA VAL A 436 4.77 36.18 -9.59
C VAL A 436 5.51 35.85 -8.29
N ALA A 437 6.23 36.82 -7.72
CA ALA A 437 6.99 36.66 -6.49
C ALA A 437 6.41 37.48 -5.33
N VAL A 438 6.35 36.90 -4.15
CA VAL A 438 6.08 37.61 -2.90
C VAL A 438 7.31 37.53 -2.01
N ILE A 439 7.74 38.67 -1.48
CA ILE A 439 8.86 38.72 -0.54
C ILE A 439 8.30 38.38 0.84
N ALA A 440 8.85 37.36 1.49
CA ALA A 440 8.50 37.03 2.86
C ALA A 440 9.66 36.37 3.61
N THR A 441 9.79 36.70 4.90
CA THR A 441 10.77 36.11 5.81
C THR A 441 10.02 35.32 6.89
N GLY A 442 9.79 34.02 6.69
CA GLY A 442 9.10 33.17 7.66
C GLY A 442 8.35 31.99 7.05
N GLU A 443 7.93 31.04 7.90
CA GLU A 443 7.44 29.71 7.48
C GLU A 443 5.91 29.55 7.43
N ASP A 444 5.10 30.54 7.84
CA ASP A 444 3.64 30.37 7.91
C ASP A 444 2.94 30.54 6.55
N LEU A 445 3.25 29.64 5.61
CA LEU A 445 2.66 29.64 4.27
C LEU A 445 1.11 29.67 4.26
N PRO A 446 0.38 29.03 5.20
CA PRO A 446 -1.07 29.20 5.31
C PRO A 446 -1.51 30.65 5.53
N ALA A 447 -0.88 31.39 6.45
CA ALA A 447 -1.21 32.79 6.69
C ALA A 447 -0.89 33.68 5.47
N LEU A 448 0.24 33.41 4.80
CA LEU A 448 0.59 34.07 3.53
C LEU A 448 -0.49 33.88 2.47
N ALA A 449 -0.89 32.63 2.27
CA ALA A 449 -1.88 32.28 1.27
C ALA A 449 -3.23 32.95 1.55
N ALA A 450 -3.65 33.01 2.82
CA ALA A 450 -4.87 33.73 3.21
C ALA A 450 -4.79 35.23 2.92
N TRP A 451 -3.61 35.86 3.08
CA TRP A 451 -3.40 37.27 2.74
C TRP A 451 -3.39 37.53 1.22
N LEU A 452 -2.81 36.60 0.45
CA LEU A 452 -2.70 36.73 -1.02
C LEU A 452 -3.96 36.35 -1.78
N ALA A 453 -4.73 35.37 -1.31
CA ALA A 453 -5.83 34.79 -2.07
C ALA A 453 -6.88 35.82 -2.52
N PRO A 454 -7.28 36.83 -1.71
CA PRO A 454 -8.20 37.89 -2.17
C PRO A 454 -7.69 38.72 -3.37
N GLN A 455 -6.38 38.74 -3.61
CA GLN A 455 -5.74 39.54 -4.66
C GLN A 455 -5.37 38.70 -5.89
N TYR A 456 -5.03 37.42 -5.69
CA TYR A 456 -4.45 36.54 -6.71
C TYR A 456 -5.20 35.23 -6.89
N GLY A 457 -6.45 35.19 -6.45
CA GLY A 457 -7.33 34.04 -6.62
C GLY A 457 -7.00 32.86 -5.72
N PRO A 458 -7.60 31.68 -5.99
CA PRO A 458 -7.41 30.52 -5.15
C PRO A 458 -5.96 30.03 -5.20
N LEU A 459 -5.41 29.68 -4.04
CA LEU A 459 -4.02 29.23 -3.90
C LEU A 459 -3.97 27.83 -3.29
N LEU A 460 -3.11 26.98 -3.82
CA LEU A 460 -2.79 25.69 -3.20
C LEU A 460 -1.46 25.84 -2.44
N VAL A 461 -1.47 25.56 -1.13
CA VAL A 461 -0.28 25.61 -0.27
C VAL A 461 0.31 24.22 -0.13
N ALA A 462 1.57 24.04 -0.52
CA ALA A 462 2.21 22.74 -0.48
C ALA A 462 2.32 22.19 0.95
N ASN A 463 1.91 20.94 1.15
CA ASN A 463 2.33 20.18 2.33
C ASN A 463 3.72 19.55 2.07
N PRO A 464 4.35 18.87 3.05
CA PRO A 464 5.67 18.28 2.84
C PRO A 464 5.79 17.35 1.62
N ARG A 465 4.70 16.69 1.21
CA ARG A 465 4.68 15.87 -0.02
C ARG A 465 4.54 16.69 -1.29
N GLY A 466 3.73 17.74 -1.27
CA GLY A 466 3.64 18.67 -2.40
C GLY A 466 4.99 19.30 -2.68
N ALA A 467 5.69 19.73 -1.63
CA ALA A 467 7.05 20.27 -1.71
C ALA A 467 8.04 19.25 -2.32
N ALA A 468 7.96 17.98 -1.93
CA ALA A 468 8.80 16.91 -2.50
C ALA A 468 8.46 16.53 -3.96
N HIS A 469 7.29 16.92 -4.47
CA HIS A 469 6.77 16.49 -5.77
C HIS A 469 6.14 17.65 -6.57
N LEU A 470 6.92 18.72 -6.79
CA LEU A 470 6.47 19.97 -7.41
C LEU A 470 5.67 19.79 -8.71
N GLY A 471 6.08 18.88 -9.60
CA GLY A 471 5.34 18.62 -10.84
C GLY A 471 3.92 18.10 -10.58
N ARG A 472 3.74 17.17 -9.64
CA ARG A 472 2.41 16.65 -9.27
C ARG A 472 1.59 17.67 -8.50
N PHE A 473 2.26 18.46 -7.67
CA PHE A 473 1.64 19.53 -6.92
C PHE A 473 1.08 20.63 -7.85
N ALA A 474 1.82 21.01 -8.89
CA ALA A 474 1.37 21.96 -9.90
C ALA A 474 0.13 21.45 -10.66
N VAL A 475 0.12 20.17 -11.04
CA VAL A 475 -1.05 19.52 -11.66
C VAL A 475 -2.25 19.56 -10.73
N GLU A 476 -2.06 19.26 -9.43
CA GLU A 476 -3.15 19.33 -8.47
C GLU A 476 -3.68 20.76 -8.28
N ALA A 477 -2.81 21.77 -8.20
CA ALA A 477 -3.23 23.18 -8.12
C ALA A 477 -4.09 23.56 -9.33
N ARG A 478 -3.63 23.23 -10.54
CA ARG A 478 -4.34 23.48 -11.80
C ARG A 478 -5.72 22.80 -11.84
N LEU A 479 -5.80 21.54 -11.41
CA LEU A 479 -7.07 20.79 -11.31
C LEU A 479 -8.09 21.46 -10.38
N ARG A 480 -7.62 22.19 -9.37
CA ARG A 480 -8.45 22.97 -8.43
C ARG A 480 -8.74 24.39 -8.90
N GLY A 481 -8.28 24.76 -10.09
CA GLY A 481 -8.36 26.14 -10.58
C GLY A 481 -7.51 27.11 -9.76
N ALA A 482 -6.51 26.62 -9.04
CA ALA A 482 -5.68 27.39 -8.11
C ALA A 482 -4.24 27.57 -8.64
N ALA A 483 -3.57 28.65 -8.22
CA ALA A 483 -2.14 28.79 -8.42
C ALA A 483 -1.37 28.09 -7.29
N PRO A 484 -0.28 27.35 -7.58
CA PRO A 484 0.58 26.79 -6.54
C PRO A 484 1.34 27.90 -5.82
N LEU A 485 1.32 27.89 -4.48
CA LEU A 485 2.18 28.70 -3.63
C LEU A 485 3.43 27.89 -3.26
N LEU A 486 4.60 28.37 -3.70
CA LEU A 486 5.88 27.66 -3.61
C LEU A 486 6.91 28.50 -2.89
N VAL A 487 7.68 27.92 -1.97
CA VAL A 487 8.93 28.53 -1.51
C VAL A 487 9.97 28.31 -2.59
N ALA A 488 10.68 29.38 -2.98
CA ALA A 488 11.65 29.38 -4.09
C ALA A 488 12.51 28.10 -4.08
N PRO A 489 12.28 27.16 -5.00
CA PRO A 489 13.11 25.96 -5.12
C PRO A 489 14.42 26.37 -5.78
N THR A 490 15.54 25.85 -5.29
CA THR A 490 16.87 26.27 -5.75
C THR A 490 17.21 25.78 -7.18
N GLU A 491 16.52 24.75 -7.72
CA GLU A 491 16.94 24.13 -9.00
C GLU A 491 15.80 23.64 -9.93
N ALA A 492 14.54 23.58 -9.48
CA ALA A 492 13.45 22.99 -10.27
C ALA A 492 12.76 24.02 -11.19
N PRO A 493 12.34 23.63 -12.42
CA PRO A 493 11.55 24.50 -13.27
C PRO A 493 10.22 24.84 -12.59
N LEU A 494 9.93 26.14 -12.48
CA LEU A 494 8.72 26.66 -11.86
C LEU A 494 7.51 26.46 -12.78
N PRO A 495 6.37 25.99 -12.25
CA PRO A 495 5.13 25.90 -13.01
C PRO A 495 4.62 27.28 -13.41
N ASN A 496 3.75 27.31 -14.42
CA ASN A 496 3.04 28.51 -14.86
C ASN A 496 1.53 28.22 -14.91
N PRO A 497 0.66 29.00 -14.23
CA PRO A 497 0.99 30.09 -13.29
C PRO A 497 1.54 29.59 -11.95
N ALA A 498 2.17 30.48 -11.15
CA ALA A 498 2.62 30.18 -9.80
C ALA A 498 2.85 31.45 -8.95
N VAL A 499 2.68 31.33 -7.63
CA VAL A 499 3.14 32.34 -6.66
C VAL A 499 4.37 31.81 -5.93
N VAL A 500 5.47 32.52 -6.02
CA VAL A 500 6.76 32.11 -5.46
C VAL A 500 7.16 32.99 -4.28
N VAL A 501 7.35 32.39 -3.12
CA VAL A 501 7.86 33.04 -1.93
C VAL A 501 9.37 33.13 -2.02
N VAL A 502 9.90 34.35 -2.01
CA VAL A 502 11.34 34.65 -2.09
C VAL A 502 11.79 35.42 -0.85
N ALA A 503 13.09 35.33 -0.53
CA ALA A 503 13.65 36.04 0.61
C ALA A 503 13.78 37.55 0.38
N ASP A 504 14.04 37.98 -0.86
CA ASP A 504 14.26 39.37 -1.24
C ASP A 504 14.04 39.61 -2.75
N GLU A 505 14.14 40.87 -3.18
CA GLU A 505 14.03 41.27 -4.59
C GLU A 505 15.14 40.69 -5.47
N ALA A 506 16.33 40.45 -4.93
CA ALA A 506 17.45 39.91 -5.70
C ALA A 506 17.16 38.46 -6.11
N ALA A 507 16.57 37.66 -5.21
CA ALA A 507 16.11 36.31 -5.48
C ALA A 507 14.99 36.28 -6.53
N ALA A 508 14.01 37.19 -6.47
CA ALA A 508 12.98 37.32 -7.52
C ALA A 508 13.59 37.66 -8.89
N ARG A 509 14.55 38.59 -8.91
CA ARG A 509 15.26 39.00 -10.12
C ARG A 509 16.08 37.86 -10.73
N ALA A 510 16.73 37.05 -9.90
CA ALA A 510 17.48 35.86 -10.35
C ALA A 510 16.56 34.82 -11.02
N LEU A 511 15.31 34.71 -10.55
CA LEU A 511 14.28 33.84 -11.12
C LEU A 511 13.55 34.47 -12.32
N GLY A 512 13.78 35.76 -12.62
CA GLY A 512 13.13 36.48 -13.71
C GLY A 512 11.62 36.67 -13.50
N ILE A 513 11.16 36.76 -12.25
CA ILE A 513 9.74 36.87 -11.89
C ILE A 513 9.44 38.22 -11.23
N PRO A 514 8.31 38.88 -11.58
CA PRO A 514 7.94 40.18 -11.01
C PRO A 514 7.53 40.04 -9.53
N VAL A 515 8.03 40.94 -8.68
CA VAL A 515 7.59 41.05 -7.28
C VAL A 515 6.25 41.77 -7.23
N ILE A 516 5.27 41.14 -6.57
CA ILE A 516 3.90 41.66 -6.43
C ILE A 516 3.62 42.26 -5.04
N GLY A 517 4.45 41.97 -4.04
CA GLY A 517 4.30 42.53 -2.70
C GLY A 517 5.33 41.98 -1.73
N THR A 518 5.41 42.62 -0.56
CA THR A 518 6.17 42.15 0.60
C THR A 518 5.17 41.81 1.71
N TRP A 519 5.25 40.60 2.26
CA TRP A 519 4.45 40.22 3.41
C TRP A 519 4.90 41.05 4.63
N PRO A 520 4.01 41.83 5.27
CA PRO A 520 4.31 42.60 6.49
C PRO A 520 4.80 41.80 7.69
#